data_AF-A0A947U5W7-F1
#
_entry.id   AF-A0A947U5W7-F1
#
_cell.length_a   1.000
_cell.length_b   1.000
_cell.length_c   1.000
_cell.angle_alpha   90.00
_cell.angle_beta   90.00
_cell.angle_gamma   90.00
#
_symmetry.space_group_name_H-M   'P 1'
#
loop_
_entity.id
_entity.type
_entity.pdbx_description
1 polymer ?
#
loop_
_entity_poly.entity_id
_entity_poly.type
_entity_poly.pdbx_seq_one_letter_code
_entity_poly.pdbx_strand_id
1 'polypeptide(L)'
;MQMWELVRRLLGATGPNHSFTPGLVANQYRTDLDGEGTADFPSTAEFSEWAQDISDALEAEGLIKSFNPPGGAGAVVLGAMVLTELGYELSHSLNGRNVVLMFESMMVEIERGEILRILHQLNS
;
A
#
# COMPACT_ATOMS: atom_id res chain seq x y z
N MET A 1 -11.16 2.60 -11.00
CA MET A 1 -10.01 1.83 -10.49
C MET A 1 -9.77 2.26 -9.06
N GLN A 2 -9.61 1.33 -8.11
CA GLN A 2 -9.51 1.64 -6.67
C GLN A 2 -8.03 1.68 -6.24
N MET A 3 -7.39 2.84 -6.35
CA MET A 3 -5.99 3.07 -5.98
C MET A 3 -5.71 2.73 -4.51
N TRP A 4 -6.57 3.16 -3.59
CA TRP A 4 -6.42 2.97 -2.15
C TRP A 4 -6.67 1.51 -1.72
N GLU A 5 -7.46 0.76 -2.49
CA GLU A 5 -7.58 -0.69 -2.28
C GLU A 5 -6.26 -1.39 -2.63
N LEU A 6 -5.59 -0.95 -3.70
CA LEU A 6 -4.27 -1.44 -4.07
C LEU A 6 -3.21 -1.05 -3.03
N VAL A 7 -3.23 0.20 -2.54
CA VAL A 7 -2.38 0.65 -1.43
C VAL A 7 -2.60 -0.20 -0.18
N ARG A 8 -3.85 -0.47 0.21
CA ARG A 8 -4.17 -1.34 1.36
C ARG A 8 -3.57 -2.73 1.20
N ARG A 9 -3.67 -3.33 0.02
CA ARG A 9 -3.12 -4.66 -0.26
C ARG A 9 -1.59 -4.67 -0.25
N LEU A 10 -0.95 -3.63 -0.78
CA LEU A 10 0.51 -3.48 -0.76
C LEU A 10 1.05 -3.28 0.67
N LEU A 11 0.34 -2.50 1.49
CA LEU A 11 0.70 -2.24 2.89
C LEU A 11 0.20 -3.33 3.86
N GLY A 12 -0.61 -4.29 3.39
CA GLY A 12 -1.29 -5.31 4.20
C GLY A 12 -0.36 -6.32 4.87
N ALA A 13 0.95 -6.18 4.71
CA ALA A 13 1.94 -7.10 5.26
C ALA A 13 2.67 -6.51 6.47
N THR A 14 2.33 -7.08 7.64
CA THR A 14 3.09 -7.09 8.91
C THR A 14 3.24 -5.78 9.69
N GLY A 15 3.40 -5.92 11.01
CA GLY A 15 3.49 -4.80 11.96
C GLY A 15 4.72 -3.90 11.77
N PRO A 16 4.86 -2.82 12.55
CA PRO A 16 5.97 -1.89 12.41
C PRO A 16 7.31 -2.63 12.56
N ASN A 17 8.29 -2.29 11.74
CA ASN A 17 9.64 -2.89 11.72
C ASN A 17 9.76 -4.34 11.22
N HIS A 18 8.69 -4.92 10.67
CA HIS A 18 8.81 -6.18 9.93
C HIS A 18 9.15 -5.92 8.47
N SER A 19 10.13 -6.66 7.95
CA SER A 19 10.45 -6.65 6.53
C SER A 19 9.39 -7.41 5.74
N PHE A 20 8.85 -6.79 4.69
CA PHE A 20 7.94 -7.42 3.74
C PHE A 20 8.40 -7.11 2.32
N THR A 21 7.97 -7.92 1.36
CA THR A 21 8.10 -7.58 -0.07
C THR A 21 6.75 -7.03 -0.51
N PRO A 22 6.65 -5.72 -0.84
CA PRO A 22 5.45 -5.18 -1.46
C PRO A 22 5.19 -5.97 -2.73
N GLY A 23 4.04 -6.62 -2.81
CA GLY A 23 3.76 -7.54 -3.90
C GLY A 23 2.27 -7.68 -4.11
N LEU A 24 1.85 -7.43 -5.34
CA LEU A 24 0.51 -7.75 -5.80
C LEU A 24 0.58 -9.07 -6.57
N VAL A 25 -0.18 -10.08 -6.14
CA VAL A 25 -0.45 -11.23 -7.00
C VAL A 25 -1.47 -10.79 -8.04
N ALA A 26 -0.99 -10.18 -9.13
CA ALA A 26 -1.83 -9.48 -10.11
C ALA A 26 -2.99 -10.34 -10.67
N ASN A 27 -2.78 -11.66 -10.85
CA ASN A 27 -3.84 -12.57 -11.24
C ASN A 27 -4.93 -12.71 -10.17
N GLN A 28 -4.56 -12.82 -8.89
CA GLN A 28 -5.52 -12.89 -7.78
C GLN A 28 -6.29 -11.58 -7.64
N TYR A 29 -5.60 -10.44 -7.75
CA TYR A 29 -6.23 -9.12 -7.69
C TYR A 29 -7.25 -8.92 -8.82
N ARG A 30 -6.89 -9.32 -10.04
CA ARG A 30 -7.81 -9.28 -11.18
C ARG A 30 -9.02 -10.17 -10.94
N THR A 31 -8.84 -11.40 -10.43
CA THR A 31 -9.95 -12.30 -10.09
C THR A 31 -10.87 -11.74 -9.01
N ASP A 32 -10.31 -11.10 -7.97
CA ASP A 32 -11.11 -10.47 -6.92
C ASP A 32 -11.97 -9.33 -7.51
N LEU A 33 -11.38 -8.48 -8.36
CA LEU A 33 -12.09 -7.37 -9.00
C LEU A 33 -13.13 -7.82 -10.02
N ASP A 34 -12.86 -8.92 -10.75
CA ASP A 34 -13.80 -9.56 -11.69
C ASP A 34 -15.02 -10.10 -10.92
N GLY A 35 -14.79 -10.64 -9.72
CA GLY A 35 -15.84 -11.05 -8.79
C GLY A 35 -16.70 -9.90 -8.25
N GLU A 36 -16.18 -8.66 -8.25
CA GLU A 36 -16.90 -7.44 -7.86
C GLU A 36 -17.68 -6.80 -9.03
N GLY A 37 -17.62 -7.39 -10.24
CA GLY A 37 -18.42 -6.96 -11.39
C GLY A 37 -17.90 -5.73 -12.13
N THR A 38 -16.64 -5.36 -11.91
CA THR A 38 -15.97 -4.32 -12.71
C THR A 38 -15.68 -4.87 -14.11
N ALA A 39 -16.04 -4.16 -15.18
CA ALA A 39 -16.00 -4.72 -16.54
C ALA A 39 -14.74 -4.33 -17.35
N ASP A 40 -13.88 -3.48 -16.79
CA ASP A 40 -12.73 -2.92 -17.52
C ASP A 40 -11.49 -2.98 -16.61
N PHE A 41 -10.64 -3.97 -16.87
CA PHE A 41 -9.41 -4.18 -16.13
C PHE A 41 -8.19 -3.99 -17.05
N PRO A 42 -7.14 -3.35 -16.52
CA PRO A 42 -5.83 -3.40 -17.13
C PRO A 42 -5.32 -4.84 -17.23
N SER A 43 -4.40 -5.03 -18.15
CA SER A 43 -3.58 -6.23 -18.25
C SER A 43 -2.76 -6.44 -16.97
N THR A 44 -2.32 -7.70 -16.76
CA THR A 44 -1.43 -8.06 -15.67
C THR A 44 -0.11 -7.26 -15.68
N ALA A 45 0.35 -6.86 -16.87
CA ALA A 45 1.55 -6.02 -17.02
C ALA A 45 1.30 -4.60 -16.49
N GLU A 46 0.19 -3.98 -16.87
CA GLU A 46 -0.20 -2.65 -16.37
C GLU A 46 -0.41 -2.66 -14.86
N PHE A 47 -0.96 -3.74 -14.27
CA PHE A 47 -1.04 -3.87 -12.82
C PHE A 47 0.33 -3.94 -12.13
N SER A 48 1.33 -4.53 -12.80
CA SER A 48 2.68 -4.62 -12.26
C SER A 48 3.38 -3.26 -12.29
N GLU A 49 3.20 -2.52 -13.39
CA GLU A 49 3.69 -1.13 -13.51
C GLU A 49 3.05 -0.24 -12.45
N TRP A 50 1.74 -0.31 -12.26
CA TRP A 50 1.05 0.48 -11.24
C TRP A 50 1.45 0.11 -9.81
N ALA A 51 1.66 -1.16 -9.53
CA ALA A 51 2.15 -1.58 -8.22
C ALA A 51 3.55 -1.00 -7.95
N GLN A 52 4.40 -0.91 -8.99
CA GLN A 52 5.70 -0.26 -8.88
C GLN A 52 5.57 1.26 -8.67
N ASP A 53 4.76 1.95 -9.49
CA ASP A 53 4.55 3.39 -9.38
C ASP A 53 4.00 3.79 -7.99
N ILE A 54 3.06 3.00 -7.47
CA ILE A 54 2.52 3.20 -6.12
C ILE A 54 3.59 2.91 -5.08
N SER A 55 4.37 1.85 -5.23
CA SER A 55 5.47 1.55 -4.30
C SER A 55 6.48 2.70 -4.23
N ASP A 56 6.85 3.27 -5.38
CA ASP A 56 7.79 4.39 -5.48
C ASP A 56 7.20 5.65 -4.82
N ALA A 57 5.91 5.93 -5.03
CA ALA A 57 5.21 7.04 -4.36
C ALA A 57 5.14 6.84 -2.84
N LEU A 58 4.85 5.63 -2.36
CA LEU A 58 4.83 5.31 -0.93
C LEU A 58 6.21 5.49 -0.28
N GLU A 59 7.30 5.15 -0.99
CA GLU A 59 8.67 5.39 -0.51
C GLU A 59 9.01 6.88 -0.52
N ALA A 60 8.66 7.61 -1.58
CA ALA A 60 8.88 9.05 -1.70
C ALA A 60 8.20 9.85 -0.58
N GLU A 61 6.97 9.46 -0.20
CA GLU A 61 6.22 10.08 0.89
C GLU A 61 6.62 9.57 2.29
N GLY A 62 7.58 8.64 2.36
CA GLY A 62 8.11 8.11 3.62
C GLY A 62 7.12 7.21 4.37
N LEU A 63 6.21 6.53 3.67
CA LEU A 63 5.30 5.52 4.23
C LEU A 63 5.97 4.15 4.32
N ILE A 64 6.86 3.86 3.37
CA ILE A 64 7.72 2.69 3.39
C ILE A 64 9.18 3.11 3.25
N LYS A 65 10.10 2.21 3.60
CA LYS A 65 11.54 2.40 3.39
C LYS A 65 12.21 1.07 3.11
N SER A 66 13.31 1.11 2.36
CA SER A 66 14.19 -0.05 2.17
C SER A 66 14.59 -0.70 3.50
N PHE A 67 14.41 -2.02 3.61
CA PHE A 67 14.84 -2.81 4.76
C PHE A 67 16.36 -3.01 4.72
N ASN A 68 17.05 -2.52 5.73
CA ASN A 68 18.45 -2.85 5.96
C ASN A 68 18.56 -3.73 7.22
N PRO A 69 18.89 -5.03 7.08
CA PRO A 69 19.06 -5.90 8.24
C PRO A 69 20.18 -5.37 9.15
N PRO A 70 20.06 -5.50 10.49
CA PRO A 70 21.13 -5.15 11.40
C PRO A 70 22.41 -5.90 11.01
N GLY A 71 23.53 -5.18 10.93
CA GLY A 71 24.81 -5.75 10.51
C GLY A 71 25.14 -7.02 11.31
N GLY A 72 25.39 -8.13 10.60
CA GLY A 72 25.72 -9.44 11.19
C GLY A 72 24.67 -10.53 10.93
N ALA A 73 23.46 -10.19 10.48
CA ALA A 73 22.51 -11.17 9.98
C ALA A 73 22.88 -11.59 8.55
N GLY A 74 23.30 -12.83 8.33
CA GLY A 74 23.67 -13.40 7.02
C GLY A 74 22.51 -13.55 6.03
N ALA A 75 21.42 -12.79 6.18
CA ALA A 75 20.28 -12.79 5.28
C ALA A 75 20.23 -11.44 4.56
N VAL A 76 20.56 -11.46 3.26
CA VAL A 76 20.28 -10.36 2.35
C VAL A 76 18.91 -10.65 1.73
N VAL A 77 17.90 -9.86 2.07
CA VAL A 77 16.59 -9.92 1.40
C VAL A 77 16.53 -8.78 0.39
N LEU A 78 16.74 -9.10 -0.88
CA LEU A 78 16.67 -8.12 -1.97
C LEU A 78 15.22 -7.62 -2.12
N GLY A 79 15.04 -6.30 -2.21
CA GLY A 79 13.73 -5.68 -2.40
C GLY A 79 12.79 -5.72 -1.18
N ALA A 80 13.32 -6.03 0.01
CA ALA A 80 12.53 -5.93 1.23
C ALA A 80 12.32 -4.47 1.62
N MET A 81 11.08 -4.14 1.99
CA MET A 81 10.66 -2.86 2.52
C MET A 81 10.18 -3.01 3.97
N VAL A 82 10.13 -1.91 4.70
CA VAL A 82 9.56 -1.81 6.06
C VAL A 82 8.60 -0.64 6.12
N LEU A 83 7.48 -0.81 6.81
CA LEU A 83 6.56 0.28 7.14
C LEU A 83 7.23 1.28 8.07
N THR A 84 7.15 2.56 7.75
CA THR A 84 7.44 3.62 8.73
C THR A 84 6.30 3.70 9.76
N GLU A 85 6.45 4.50 10.81
CA GLU A 85 5.37 4.71 11.78
C GLU A 85 4.11 5.24 11.09
N LEU A 86 4.27 6.19 10.16
CA LEU A 86 3.17 6.73 9.37
C LEU A 86 2.56 5.68 8.43
N GLY A 87 3.40 4.88 7.74
CA GLY A 87 2.90 3.81 6.89
C GLY A 87 2.14 2.72 7.66
N TYR A 88 2.57 2.44 8.90
CA TYR A 88 1.85 1.54 9.78
C TYR A 88 0.50 2.11 10.23
N GLU A 89 0.46 3.38 10.63
CA GLU A 89 -0.80 4.06 10.99
C GLU A 89 -1.78 4.04 9.80
N LEU A 90 -1.30 4.40 8.61
CA LEU A 90 -2.09 4.34 7.39
C LEU A 90 -2.60 2.92 7.10
N SER A 91 -1.72 1.92 7.12
CA SER A 91 -2.09 0.52 6.90
C SER A 91 -3.16 0.06 7.89
N HIS A 92 -2.99 0.42 9.17
CA HIS A 92 -3.95 0.10 10.21
C HIS A 92 -5.32 0.76 9.95
N SER A 93 -5.34 2.05 9.61
CA SER A 93 -6.56 2.79 9.31
C SER A 93 -7.26 2.29 8.06
N LEU A 94 -6.54 1.94 6.99
CA LEU A 94 -7.13 1.39 5.75
C LEU A 94 -7.81 0.03 5.96
N ASN A 95 -7.42 -0.73 6.99
CA ASN A 95 -8.13 -1.95 7.40
C ASN A 95 -9.43 -1.66 8.17
N GLY A 96 -9.69 -0.40 8.50
CA GLY A 96 -10.94 0.08 9.09
C GLY A 96 -12.12 0.02 8.12
N ARG A 97 -13.34 0.02 8.69
CA ARG A 97 -14.56 -0.06 7.91
C ARG A 97 -14.76 1.22 7.08
N ASN A 98 -15.01 1.07 5.78
CA ASN A 98 -15.26 2.16 4.82
C ASN A 98 -14.12 3.17 4.63
N VAL A 99 -12.93 2.96 5.21
CA VAL A 99 -11.84 3.93 5.12
C VAL A 99 -11.29 4.00 3.70
N VAL A 100 -11.09 2.86 3.04
CA VAL A 100 -10.71 2.82 1.61
C VAL A 100 -11.71 3.60 0.76
N LEU A 101 -13.01 3.34 0.92
CA LEU A 101 -14.06 4.05 0.19
C LEU A 101 -14.04 5.56 0.44
N MET A 102 -13.72 5.98 1.67
CA MET A 102 -13.60 7.40 2.01
C MET A 102 -12.44 8.06 1.24
N PHE A 103 -11.24 7.46 1.27
CA PHE A 103 -10.08 7.96 0.54
C PHE A 103 -10.35 8.03 -0.98
N GLU A 104 -10.98 7.00 -1.55
CA GLU A 104 -11.41 6.98 -2.95
C GLU A 104 -12.42 8.09 -3.26
N SER A 105 -13.44 8.25 -2.42
CA SER A 105 -14.52 9.23 -2.64
C SER A 105 -14.03 10.68 -2.57
N MET A 106 -12.97 10.90 -1.79
CA MET A 106 -12.34 12.20 -1.62
C MET A 106 -11.25 12.46 -2.67
N MET A 107 -10.97 11.48 -3.55
CA MET A 107 -9.89 11.52 -4.54
C MET A 107 -8.54 11.92 -3.91
N VAL A 108 -8.24 11.35 -2.74
CA VAL A 108 -7.00 11.63 -2.00
C VAL A 108 -5.82 11.10 -2.81
N GLU A 109 -4.81 11.93 -3.02
CA GLU A 109 -3.56 11.53 -3.67
C GLU A 109 -2.60 10.89 -2.66
N ILE A 110 -1.59 10.15 -3.17
CA ILE A 110 -0.51 9.64 -2.31
C ILE A 110 0.44 10.80 -2.00
N GLU A 111 -0.02 11.69 -1.12
CA GLU A 111 0.73 12.82 -0.59
C GLU A 111 0.67 12.78 0.93
N ARG A 112 1.84 12.92 1.57
CA ARG A 112 1.96 12.88 3.03
C ARG A 112 1.04 13.87 3.74
N GLY A 113 0.88 15.07 3.19
CA GLY A 113 0.02 16.11 3.77
C GLY A 113 -1.46 15.70 3.80
N GLU A 114 -1.97 15.14 2.70
CA GLU A 114 -3.35 14.69 2.62
C GLU A 114 -3.61 13.47 3.50
N ILE A 115 -2.68 12.51 3.49
CA ILE A 115 -2.76 11.31 4.32
C ILE A 115 -2.85 11.69 5.79
N LEU A 116 -1.95 12.55 6.28
CA LEU A 116 -1.97 13.03 7.67
C LEU A 116 -3.28 13.74 8.02
N ARG A 117 -3.80 14.57 7.11
CA ARG A 117 -5.07 15.27 7.30
C ARG A 117 -6.22 14.28 7.49
N ILE A 118 -6.31 13.25 6.65
CA ILE A 118 -7.38 12.24 6.75
C ILE A 118 -7.22 11.37 8.00
N LEU A 119 -6.00 10.92 8.31
CA LEU A 119 -5.74 10.15 9.53
C LEU A 119 -6.13 10.93 10.78
N HIS A 120 -5.84 12.23 10.82
CA HIS A 120 -6.29 13.09 11.92
C HIS A 120 -7.82 13.19 12.01
N GLN A 121 -8.52 13.28 10.87
CA GLN A 121 -9.99 13.28 10.83
C GLN A 121 -10.61 11.97 11.29
N LEU A 122 -9.95 10.83 11.08
CA LEU A 122 -10.43 9.51 11.53
C LEU A 122 -10.24 9.30 13.05
N ASN A 123 -9.23 9.94 13.64
CA ASN A 123 -8.90 9.83 15.05
C ASN A 123 -9.57 10.91 15.95
N SER A 124 -10.29 11.85 15.33
CA SER A 124 -11.04 12.93 16.02
C SER A 124 -12.49 12.53 16.30
#